data_AF-A0A3L6QVE0-F1
#
_entry.id   AF-A0A3L6QVE0-F1
#
_cell.length_a   1.000
_cell.length_b   1.000
_cell.length_c   1.000
_cell.angle_alpha   90.00
_cell.angle_beta   90.00
_cell.angle_gamma   90.00
#
_symmetry.space_group_name_H-M   'P 1'
#
loop_
_entity.id
_entity.type
_entity.pdbx_description
1 polymer ?
#
loop_
_entity_poly.entity_id
_entity_poly.type
_entity_poly.pdbx_seq_one_letter_code
_entity_poly.pdbx_strand_id
1 'polypeptide(L)'
;MLRKVAVAFLACAALYFSFFAYYRRQGIAEVQLPAVTHRVYLDVEIDGQHIGEKGVGSNGKPLHYKGTPFHRIIPGFMIQGGDIVRGDGKGSESIYGGIFPDENFTVKHTHPGVVAMANSGLDSNGSQFYITTIKTSWLDGEHVVFGRVIQGMDTVYAIEGGAGTYNGKPRKKAVITDSGEIPKEKWGDQET
;
A
#
# COMPACT_ATOMS: atom_id res chain seq x y z
N MET A 1 -44.42 -34.81 -12.81
CA MET A 1 -43.55 -34.14 -11.82
C MET A 1 -42.11 -33.97 -12.34
N LEU A 2 -41.49 -35.03 -12.86
CA LEU A 2 -40.11 -35.06 -13.37
C LEU A 2 -39.78 -34.03 -14.48
N ARG A 3 -40.70 -33.77 -15.42
CA ARG A 3 -40.51 -32.79 -16.50
C ARG A 3 -40.43 -31.33 -16.02
N LYS A 4 -41.16 -30.96 -14.96
CA LYS A 4 -41.13 -29.59 -14.41
C LYS A 4 -39.83 -29.31 -13.65
N VAL A 5 -39.29 -30.32 -12.98
CA VAL A 5 -38.00 -30.25 -12.29
C VAL A 5 -36.85 -30.13 -13.29
N ALA A 6 -36.86 -30.91 -14.37
CA ALA A 6 -35.84 -30.81 -15.43
C ALA A 6 -35.82 -29.43 -16.11
N VAL A 7 -36.99 -28.84 -16.37
CA VAL A 7 -37.09 -27.49 -16.94
C VAL A 7 -36.57 -26.42 -15.97
N ALA A 8 -36.82 -26.55 -14.67
CA ALA A 8 -36.27 -25.65 -13.66
C ALA A 8 -34.75 -25.74 -13.55
N PHE A 9 -34.19 -26.96 -13.58
CA PHE A 9 -32.73 -27.16 -13.57
C PHE A 9 -32.05 -26.57 -14.81
N LEU A 10 -32.64 -26.74 -16.00
CA LEU A 10 -32.12 -26.16 -17.24
C LEU A 10 -32.17 -24.63 -17.23
N ALA A 11 -33.24 -24.04 -16.65
CA ALA A 11 -33.34 -22.59 -16.49
C ALA A 11 -32.30 -22.03 -15.52
N CYS A 12 -32.05 -22.69 -14.38
CA CYS A 12 -31.00 -22.29 -13.43
C CYS A 12 -29.60 -22.42 -14.03
N ALA A 13 -29.33 -23.48 -14.79
CA ALA A 13 -28.06 -23.65 -15.50
C ALA A 13 -27.85 -22.54 -16.55
N ALA A 14 -28.87 -22.20 -17.33
CA ALA A 14 -28.80 -21.13 -18.32
C ALA A 14 -28.56 -19.75 -17.70
N LEU A 15 -29.16 -19.47 -16.54
CA LEU A 15 -28.91 -18.24 -15.78
C LEU A 15 -27.49 -18.23 -15.20
N TYR A 16 -27.01 -19.34 -14.65
CA TYR A 16 -25.63 -19.47 -14.17
C TYR A 16 -24.61 -19.27 -15.30
N PHE A 17 -24.83 -19.87 -16.48
CA PHE A 17 -23.96 -19.67 -17.63
C PHE A 17 -24.04 -18.26 -18.20
N SER A 18 -25.22 -17.65 -18.22
CA SER A 18 -25.39 -16.24 -18.64
C SER A 18 -24.69 -15.29 -17.68
N PHE A 19 -24.78 -15.55 -16.36
CA PHE A 19 -24.08 -14.80 -15.33
C PHE A 19 -22.57 -15.01 -15.43
N PHE A 20 -22.09 -16.25 -15.54
CA PHE A 20 -20.68 -16.57 -15.71
C PHE A 20 -20.11 -15.97 -16.99
N ALA A 21 -20.82 -16.05 -18.12
CA ALA A 21 -20.43 -15.41 -19.37
C ALA A 21 -20.47 -13.88 -19.28
N TYR A 22 -21.40 -13.30 -18.53
CA TYR A 22 -21.44 -11.88 -18.23
C TYR A 22 -20.20 -11.44 -17.43
N TYR A 23 -19.80 -12.19 -16.38
CA TYR A 23 -18.55 -11.91 -15.65
C TYR A 23 -17.30 -12.12 -16.51
N ARG A 24 -17.28 -13.14 -17.37
CA ARG A 24 -16.19 -13.35 -18.34
C ARG A 24 -16.09 -12.22 -19.36
N ARG A 25 -17.24 -11.68 -19.80
CA ARG A 25 -17.35 -10.55 -20.74
C ARG A 25 -17.05 -9.20 -20.09
N GLN A 26 -17.33 -9.06 -18.80
CA GLN A 26 -16.91 -7.93 -17.98
C GLN A 26 -15.39 -7.86 -17.80
N GLY A 27 -14.65 -8.90 -18.21
CA GLY A 27 -13.20 -8.84 -18.37
C GLY A 27 -12.55 -8.17 -17.17
N ILE A 28 -12.66 -8.80 -15.99
CA ILE A 28 -11.72 -8.51 -14.92
C ILE A 28 -10.38 -9.00 -15.46
N ALA A 29 -9.71 -8.13 -16.22
CA ALA A 29 -8.34 -8.32 -16.61
C ALA A 29 -7.60 -8.51 -15.29
N GLU A 30 -7.04 -9.70 -15.10
CA GLU A 30 -6.12 -9.95 -14.02
C GLU A 30 -5.05 -8.87 -14.13
N VAL A 31 -4.98 -7.99 -13.14
CA VAL A 31 -3.99 -6.91 -13.16
C VAL A 31 -2.65 -7.60 -13.07
N GLN A 32 -1.94 -7.69 -14.19
CA GLN A 32 -0.60 -8.25 -14.22
C GLN A 32 0.32 -7.28 -13.49
N LEU A 33 0.48 -7.52 -12.19
CA LEU A 33 1.33 -6.74 -11.33
C LEU A 33 2.80 -7.01 -11.68
N PRO A 34 3.68 -6.00 -11.62
CA PRO A 34 5.11 -6.22 -11.81
C PRO A 34 5.63 -7.28 -10.82
N ALA A 35 6.62 -8.05 -11.27
CA ALA A 35 7.28 -9.04 -10.43
C ALA A 35 7.93 -8.38 -9.20
N VAL A 36 7.82 -9.02 -8.04
CA VAL A 36 8.43 -8.54 -6.79
C VAL A 36 9.93 -8.81 -6.83
N THR A 37 10.74 -7.75 -6.86
CA THR A 37 12.21 -7.86 -6.90
C THR A 37 12.88 -7.79 -5.53
N HIS A 38 12.22 -7.12 -4.57
CA HIS A 38 12.65 -6.95 -3.18
C HIS A 38 11.42 -6.99 -2.25
N ARG A 39 11.60 -7.47 -1.02
CA ARG A 39 10.57 -7.41 0.04
C ARG A 39 11.13 -6.63 1.22
N VAL A 40 10.35 -5.69 1.74
CA VAL A 40 10.66 -4.93 2.95
C VAL A 40 9.59 -5.20 4.00
N TYR A 41 9.96 -5.10 5.28
CA TYR A 41 9.01 -5.18 6.39
C TYR A 41 8.97 -3.83 7.13
N LEU A 42 7.79 -3.53 7.66
CA LEU A 42 7.55 -2.45 8.60
C LEU A 42 6.83 -3.09 9.78
N ASP A 43 7.52 -3.26 10.89
CA ASP A 43 6.87 -3.66 12.13
C ASP A 43 6.21 -2.42 12.72
N VAL A 44 4.92 -2.52 12.97
CA VAL A 44 4.12 -1.42 13.51
C VAL A 44 3.57 -1.87 14.84
N GLU A 45 4.31 -1.61 15.91
CA GLU A 45 3.87 -1.87 17.27
C GLU A 45 3.53 -0.58 18.02
N ILE A 46 2.76 -0.77 19.07
CA ILE A 46 2.82 0.06 20.26
C ILE A 46 3.78 -0.71 21.18
N ASP A 47 4.95 -0.14 21.51
CA ASP A 47 5.94 -0.65 22.49
C ASP A 47 7.18 -1.49 22.02
N GLY A 48 7.68 -1.29 20.80
CA GLY A 48 9.11 -1.15 20.41
C GLY A 48 10.21 -2.20 20.69
N GLN A 49 10.82 -2.78 19.63
CA GLN A 49 12.28 -3.07 19.51
C GLN A 49 12.80 -3.21 18.03
N HIS A 50 14.10 -3.52 17.76
CA HIS A 50 14.99 -3.02 16.65
C HIS A 50 15.70 -4.02 15.67
N ILE A 51 15.85 -3.59 14.39
CA ILE A 51 16.93 -3.76 13.38
C ILE A 51 16.75 -2.88 12.09
N GLY A 52 17.78 -2.12 11.67
CA GLY A 52 17.95 -1.60 10.28
C GLY A 52 18.22 -0.08 10.11
N GLU A 53 19.46 0.34 9.77
CA GLU A 53 19.84 1.76 9.58
C GLU A 53 20.77 1.97 8.36
N LYS A 54 20.50 2.97 7.51
CA LYS A 54 21.34 3.36 6.34
C LYS A 54 22.33 4.51 6.65
N GLY A 55 22.42 4.94 7.90
CA GLY A 55 23.25 6.07 8.34
C GLY A 55 22.46 7.37 8.52
N VAL A 56 23.14 8.52 8.43
CA VAL A 56 22.58 9.85 8.73
C VAL A 56 22.51 10.71 7.46
N GLY A 57 21.36 11.33 7.21
CA GLY A 57 21.10 12.21 6.07
C GLY A 57 21.65 13.64 6.24
N SER A 58 21.49 14.45 5.20
CA SER A 58 21.90 15.85 5.13
C SER A 58 21.24 16.74 6.20
N ASN A 59 20.03 16.41 6.66
CA ASN A 59 19.38 17.10 7.78
C ASN A 59 19.86 16.62 9.16
N GLY A 60 20.91 15.79 9.22
CA GLY A 60 21.42 15.20 10.47
C GLY A 60 20.48 14.16 11.09
N LYS A 61 19.52 13.64 10.31
CA LYS A 61 18.53 12.65 10.75
C LYS A 61 18.88 11.26 10.22
N PRO A 62 18.65 10.19 10.99
CA PRO A 62 18.84 8.83 10.49
C PRO A 62 17.97 8.57 9.24
N LEU A 63 18.56 7.97 8.21
CA LEU A 63 17.84 7.58 6.98
C LEU A 63 17.20 6.20 7.16
N HIS A 64 16.22 6.12 8.05
CA HIS A 64 15.42 4.92 8.28
C HIS A 64 13.97 5.28 8.67
N TYR A 65 13.02 4.37 8.43
CA TYR A 65 11.61 4.60 8.78
C TYR A 65 11.26 4.24 10.22
N LYS A 66 12.11 3.46 10.89
CA LYS A 66 11.96 3.19 12.31
C LYS A 66 11.77 4.48 13.13
N GLY A 67 10.82 4.44 14.06
CA GLY A 67 10.44 5.54 14.94
C GLY A 67 9.55 6.60 14.28
N THR A 68 9.34 6.54 12.96
CA THR A 68 8.48 7.49 12.26
C THR A 68 7.01 7.13 12.41
N PRO A 69 6.12 8.12 12.62
CA PRO A 69 4.69 7.87 12.70
C PRO A 69 4.04 7.82 11.31
N PHE A 70 2.92 7.09 11.23
CA PHE A 70 1.89 7.38 10.24
C PHE A 70 1.17 8.66 10.66
N HIS A 71 1.64 9.80 10.13
CA HIS A 71 1.20 11.12 10.55
C HIS A 71 -0.12 11.56 9.90
N ARG A 72 -0.59 10.83 8.86
CA ARG A 72 -1.88 11.08 8.22
C ARG A 72 -2.59 9.77 7.87
N ILE A 73 -3.79 9.55 8.41
CA ILE A 73 -4.56 8.31 8.27
C ILE A 73 -6.01 8.68 7.96
N ILE A 74 -6.49 8.38 6.75
CA ILE A 74 -7.84 8.70 6.28
C ILE A 74 -8.59 7.40 5.99
N PRO A 75 -9.61 7.05 6.81
CA PRO A 75 -10.44 5.87 6.58
C PRO A 75 -11.15 5.89 5.22
N GLY A 76 -11.15 4.75 4.54
CA GLY A 76 -11.65 4.60 3.18
C GLY A 76 -10.76 5.26 2.13
N PHE A 77 -9.47 5.47 2.43
CA PHE A 77 -8.54 6.08 1.48
C PHE A 77 -7.12 5.49 1.58
N MET A 78 -6.37 5.89 2.61
CA MET A 78 -4.95 5.53 2.75
C MET A 78 -4.40 5.82 4.16
N ILE A 79 -3.25 5.20 4.45
CA ILE A 79 -2.38 5.55 5.57
C ILE A 79 -1.05 6.10 5.04
N GLN A 80 -0.60 7.25 5.53
CA GLN A 80 0.59 7.96 5.07
C GLN A 80 1.59 8.15 6.22
N GLY A 81 2.85 7.84 5.91
CA GLY A 81 3.98 7.88 6.83
C GLY A 81 5.26 8.30 6.11
N GLY A 82 6.42 7.97 6.68
CA GLY A 82 7.72 8.17 6.03
C GLY A 82 8.32 9.58 6.14
N ASP A 83 7.73 10.48 6.94
CA ASP A 83 8.42 11.74 7.28
C ASP A 83 9.51 11.45 8.32
N ILE A 84 10.73 11.17 7.84
CA ILE A 84 11.91 10.85 8.65
C ILE A 84 12.54 12.09 9.31
N VAL A 85 12.13 13.29 8.92
CA VAL A 85 12.77 14.54 9.36
C VAL A 85 12.02 15.16 10.54
N ARG A 86 10.69 15.28 10.42
CA ARG A 86 9.81 15.96 11.39
C ARG A 86 8.72 15.05 11.97
N GLY A 87 8.31 14.02 11.23
CA GLY A 87 7.23 13.12 11.63
C GLY A 87 5.83 13.76 11.64
N ASP A 88 5.64 14.91 10.98
CA ASP A 88 4.37 15.65 10.96
C ASP A 88 3.81 15.90 9.55
N GLY A 89 4.50 15.38 8.52
CA GLY A 89 4.16 15.51 7.11
C GLY A 89 4.79 16.74 6.45
N LYS A 90 5.51 17.58 7.19
CA LYS A 90 6.20 18.77 6.64
C LYS A 90 7.68 18.52 6.37
N GLY A 91 8.19 17.35 6.75
CA GLY A 91 9.56 16.94 6.48
C GLY A 91 9.62 15.86 5.40
N SER A 92 10.66 15.91 4.58
CA SER A 92 10.96 14.86 3.63
C SER A 92 12.43 14.95 3.25
N GLU A 93 13.09 13.81 3.15
CA GLU A 93 14.47 13.69 2.69
C GLU A 93 14.68 12.32 2.06
N SER A 94 15.31 12.31 0.88
CA SER A 94 15.70 11.07 0.20
C SER A 94 17.18 10.74 0.43
N ILE A 95 17.54 9.50 0.11
CA ILE A 95 18.94 9.04 0.09
C ILE A 95 19.79 9.77 -0.96
N TYR A 96 19.17 10.49 -1.90
CA TYR A 96 19.83 11.28 -2.93
C TYR A 96 20.14 12.72 -2.47
N GLY A 97 19.65 13.11 -1.28
CA GLY A 97 19.69 14.48 -0.76
C GLY A 97 18.46 15.28 -1.22
N GLY A 98 17.61 15.68 -0.27
CA GLY A 98 16.39 16.45 -0.57
C GLY A 98 15.35 15.63 -1.36
N ILE A 99 14.75 16.25 -2.38
CA ILE A 99 13.71 15.66 -3.24
C ILE A 99 14.27 15.07 -4.54
N PHE A 100 13.51 14.20 -5.20
CA PHE A 100 13.87 13.62 -6.50
C PHE A 100 12.67 13.52 -7.47
N PRO A 101 12.93 13.44 -8.80
CA PRO A 101 11.89 13.40 -9.84
C PRO A 101 10.96 12.19 -9.80
N ASP A 102 9.83 12.27 -10.50
CA ASP A 102 8.95 11.13 -10.74
C ASP A 102 9.60 10.16 -11.75
N GLU A 103 9.80 8.89 -11.37
CA GLU A 103 10.50 7.92 -12.22
C GLU A 103 9.65 7.48 -13.42
N ASN A 104 8.41 7.02 -13.16
CA ASN A 104 7.41 6.69 -14.17
C ASN A 104 6.03 6.50 -13.51
N PHE A 105 4.97 6.49 -14.34
CA PHE A 105 3.59 6.25 -13.92
C PHE A 105 3.01 4.97 -14.54
N THR A 106 3.85 3.96 -14.79
CA THR A 106 3.43 2.71 -15.45
C THR A 106 2.48 1.89 -14.57
N VAL A 107 2.72 1.87 -13.26
CA VAL A 107 1.90 1.13 -12.29
C VAL A 107 0.83 2.06 -11.71
N LYS A 108 -0.39 1.51 -11.54
CA LYS A 108 -1.59 2.24 -11.15
C LYS A 108 -2.13 1.78 -9.80
N HIS A 109 -2.93 2.62 -9.15
CA HIS A 109 -3.58 2.37 -7.86
C HIS A 109 -4.83 1.49 -8.01
N THR A 110 -4.63 0.27 -8.49
CA THR A 110 -5.71 -0.60 -8.97
C THR A 110 -6.47 -1.36 -7.86
N HIS A 111 -5.89 -1.49 -6.67
CA HIS A 111 -6.44 -2.27 -5.56
C HIS A 111 -5.98 -1.71 -4.19
N PRO A 112 -6.58 -2.14 -3.06
CA PRO A 112 -6.05 -1.89 -1.72
C PRO A 112 -4.64 -2.47 -1.54
N GLY A 113 -3.81 -1.82 -0.73
CA GLY A 113 -2.45 -2.26 -0.42
C GLY A 113 -1.41 -1.81 -1.44
N VAL A 114 -1.74 -0.89 -2.35
CA VAL A 114 -0.75 -0.26 -3.23
C VAL A 114 0.10 0.69 -2.40
N VAL A 115 1.43 0.63 -2.58
CA VAL A 115 2.40 1.50 -1.91
C VAL A 115 2.95 2.49 -2.93
N ALA A 116 2.83 3.79 -2.62
CA ALA A 116 3.20 4.86 -3.53
C ALA A 116 3.83 6.05 -2.80
N MET A 117 4.59 6.85 -3.54
CA MET A 117 5.28 8.03 -3.03
C MET A 117 4.29 9.17 -2.77
N ALA A 118 4.39 9.77 -1.59
CA ALA A 118 3.77 11.07 -1.34
C ALA A 118 4.70 12.18 -1.86
N ASN A 119 4.12 13.17 -2.51
CA ASN A 119 4.83 14.32 -3.06
C ASN A 119 4.03 15.61 -2.78
N SER A 120 4.62 16.77 -3.06
CA SER A 120 3.99 18.09 -2.97
C SER A 120 3.77 18.72 -4.35
N GLY A 121 3.57 17.87 -5.37
CA GLY A 121 3.55 18.23 -6.79
C GLY A 121 4.55 17.42 -7.61
N LEU A 122 4.56 17.66 -8.92
CA LEU A 122 5.45 16.99 -9.87
C LEU A 122 6.91 17.04 -9.40
N ASP A 123 7.62 15.92 -9.54
CA ASP A 123 9.06 15.81 -9.29
C ASP A 123 9.52 16.18 -7.87
N SER A 124 8.66 15.95 -6.87
CA SER A 124 8.93 16.30 -5.46
C SER A 124 8.90 15.12 -4.50
N ASN A 125 9.31 13.94 -4.97
CA ASN A 125 9.39 12.74 -4.14
C ASN A 125 10.50 12.87 -3.09
N GLY A 126 10.33 12.26 -1.93
CA GLY A 126 11.36 12.22 -0.89
C GLY A 126 11.31 10.92 -0.10
N SER A 127 10.97 10.97 1.19
CA SER A 127 10.82 9.75 2.02
C SER A 127 9.39 9.42 2.38
N GLN A 128 8.45 10.35 2.21
CA GLN A 128 7.06 10.09 2.53
C GLN A 128 6.43 9.11 1.53
N PHE A 129 5.63 8.19 2.06
CA PHE A 129 4.89 7.21 1.28
C PHE A 129 3.49 7.03 1.87
N TYR A 130 2.61 6.41 1.10
CA TYR A 130 1.31 5.94 1.59
C TYR A 130 0.99 4.53 1.12
N ILE A 131 0.09 3.89 1.87
CA ILE A 131 -0.50 2.59 1.55
C ILE A 131 -1.99 2.79 1.38
N THR A 132 -2.53 2.42 0.22
CA THR A 132 -3.96 2.56 -0.06
C THR A 132 -4.77 1.51 0.70
N THR A 133 -5.98 1.85 1.13
CA THR A 133 -6.94 0.90 1.74
C THR A 133 -8.12 0.60 0.83
N ILE A 134 -8.23 1.34 -0.28
CA ILE A 134 -9.16 1.12 -1.38
C ILE A 134 -8.44 1.28 -2.72
N LYS A 135 -9.13 1.03 -3.84
CA LYS A 135 -8.68 1.46 -5.16
C LYS A 135 -8.74 2.99 -5.25
N THR A 136 -7.65 3.65 -5.64
CA THR A 136 -7.55 5.12 -5.67
C THR A 136 -7.09 5.63 -7.05
N SER A 137 -7.81 5.26 -8.11
CA SER A 137 -7.40 5.56 -9.49
C SER A 137 -7.33 7.05 -9.85
N TRP A 138 -7.88 7.94 -9.02
CA TRP A 138 -7.71 9.39 -9.18
C TRP A 138 -6.29 9.89 -8.85
N LEU A 139 -5.43 9.02 -8.30
CA LEU A 139 -4.01 9.31 -8.05
C LEU A 139 -3.09 8.82 -9.17
N ASP A 140 -3.64 8.12 -10.17
CA ASP A 140 -2.87 7.58 -11.29
C ASP A 140 -2.28 8.72 -12.14
N GLY A 141 -0.97 8.67 -12.39
CA GLY A 141 -0.26 9.70 -13.15
C GLY A 141 0.25 10.88 -12.32
N GLU A 142 -0.08 10.94 -11.02
CA GLU A 142 0.41 11.99 -10.11
C GLU A 142 1.32 11.46 -9.00
N HIS A 143 1.20 10.17 -8.67
CA HIS A 143 2.01 9.53 -7.64
C HIS A 143 2.67 8.27 -8.17
N VAL A 144 3.98 8.17 -7.98
CA VAL A 144 4.76 7.00 -8.38
C VAL A 144 4.42 5.82 -7.47
N VAL A 145 3.85 4.77 -8.06
CA VAL A 145 3.63 3.48 -7.40
C VAL A 145 4.90 2.64 -7.50
N PHE A 146 5.41 2.18 -6.36
CA PHE A 146 6.67 1.42 -6.30
C PHE A 146 6.54 0.07 -5.60
N GLY A 147 5.38 -0.26 -5.04
CA GLY A 147 5.21 -1.54 -4.35
C GLY A 147 3.76 -1.89 -4.02
N ARG A 148 3.61 -3.03 -3.35
CA ARG A 148 2.33 -3.51 -2.81
C ARG A 148 2.57 -4.27 -1.52
N VAL A 149 1.58 -4.25 -0.62
CA VAL A 149 1.56 -5.08 0.57
C VAL A 149 1.34 -6.53 0.15
N ILE A 150 2.28 -7.40 0.50
CA ILE A 150 2.19 -8.85 0.25
C ILE A 150 1.56 -9.57 1.44
N GLN A 151 1.91 -9.15 2.67
CA GLN A 151 1.40 -9.67 3.94
C GLN A 151 1.18 -8.50 4.91
N GLY A 152 0.21 -8.62 5.83
CA GLY A 152 -0.07 -7.59 6.83
C GLY A 152 -1.10 -6.54 6.43
N MET A 153 -1.95 -6.81 5.42
CA MET A 153 -3.05 -5.88 5.07
C MET A 153 -4.08 -5.73 6.20
N ASP A 154 -4.28 -6.76 7.00
CA ASP A 154 -5.06 -6.71 8.23
C ASP A 154 -4.50 -5.69 9.23
N THR A 155 -3.17 -5.62 9.39
CA THR A 155 -2.50 -4.58 10.18
C THR A 155 -2.75 -3.18 9.59
N VAL A 156 -2.68 -3.02 8.27
CA VAL A 156 -3.00 -1.74 7.59
C VAL A 156 -4.44 -1.31 7.90
N TYR A 157 -5.41 -2.22 7.79
CA TYR A 157 -6.80 -1.93 8.15
C TYR A 157 -6.99 -1.66 9.65
N ALA A 158 -6.24 -2.34 10.52
CA ALA A 158 -6.27 -2.08 11.97
C ALA A 158 -5.75 -0.68 12.30
N ILE A 159 -4.68 -0.21 11.63
CA ILE A 159 -4.16 1.16 11.76
C ILE A 159 -5.23 2.16 11.28
N GLU A 160 -5.77 1.94 10.08
CA GLU A 160 -6.80 2.79 9.48
C GLU A 160 -8.03 2.91 10.40
N GLY A 161 -8.63 1.78 10.75
CA GLY A 161 -9.84 1.72 11.55
C GLY A 161 -9.62 2.15 13.00
N GLY A 162 -8.43 1.89 13.56
CA GLY A 162 -8.07 2.15 14.95
C GLY A 162 -7.61 3.58 15.24
N ALA A 163 -6.93 4.22 14.30
CA ALA A 163 -6.31 5.54 14.46
C ALA A 163 -6.81 6.61 13.47
N GLY A 164 -7.51 6.24 12.40
CA GLY A 164 -7.90 7.16 11.35
C GLY A 164 -9.00 8.16 11.72
N THR A 165 -9.00 9.28 10.99
CA THR A 165 -9.99 10.35 11.07
C THR A 165 -10.24 10.95 9.69
N TYR A 166 -11.38 11.63 9.50
CA TYR A 166 -11.73 12.22 8.20
C TYR A 166 -10.80 13.38 7.78
N ASN A 167 -10.26 14.14 8.74
CA ASN A 167 -9.29 15.21 8.45
C ASN A 167 -7.85 14.69 8.28
N GLY A 168 -7.65 13.38 8.40
CA GLY A 168 -6.37 12.70 8.28
C GLY A 168 -5.50 12.75 9.53
N LYS A 169 -5.72 13.66 10.49
CA LYS A 169 -4.91 13.70 11.72
C LYS A 169 -5.28 12.50 12.61
N PRO A 170 -4.37 11.57 12.90
CA PRO A 170 -4.70 10.37 13.65
C PRO A 170 -5.19 10.68 15.08
N ARG A 171 -6.19 9.94 15.55
CA ARG A 171 -6.68 10.01 16.94
C ARG A 171 -5.79 9.24 17.93
N LYS A 172 -4.97 8.33 17.42
CA LYS A 172 -3.94 7.58 18.15
C LYS A 172 -2.66 7.58 17.34
N LYS A 173 -1.51 7.58 18.02
CA LYS A 173 -0.22 7.50 17.34
C LYS A 173 0.01 6.06 16.87
N ALA A 174 0.26 5.88 15.58
CA ALA A 174 0.74 4.63 15.00
C ALA A 174 2.17 4.85 14.51
N VAL A 175 3.12 4.02 14.95
CA VAL A 175 4.57 4.23 14.75
C VAL A 175 5.17 2.97 14.16
N ILE A 176 6.06 3.13 13.18
CA ILE A 176 6.89 2.05 12.68
C ILE A 176 7.94 1.76 13.75
N THR A 177 7.80 0.66 14.47
CA THR A 177 8.72 0.26 15.53
C THR A 177 9.96 -0.42 14.98
N ASP A 178 9.85 -1.07 13.83
CA ASP A 178 11.01 -1.60 13.13
C ASP A 178 10.85 -1.62 11.61
N SER A 179 11.96 -1.66 10.88
CA SER A 179 11.91 -1.69 9.42
C SER A 179 13.19 -2.20 8.80
N GLY A 180 13.08 -3.03 7.77
CA GLY A 180 14.24 -3.47 7.02
C GLY A 180 13.90 -4.22 5.74
N GLU A 181 14.94 -4.72 5.09
CA GLU A 181 14.82 -5.59 3.93
C GLU A 181 14.77 -7.06 4.36
N ILE A 182 13.93 -7.85 3.71
CA ILE A 182 13.85 -9.29 3.89
C ILE A 182 14.76 -9.95 2.84
N PRO A 183 15.84 -10.65 3.24
CA PRO A 183 16.70 -11.39 2.32
C PRO A 183 15.90 -12.42 1.51
N LYS A 184 16.26 -12.63 0.24
CA LYS A 184 15.52 -13.52 -0.68
C LYS A 184 15.39 -14.94 -0.16
N GLU A 185 16.38 -15.42 0.58
CA GLU A 185 16.42 -16.75 1.18
C GLU A 185 15.29 -16.96 2.21
N LYS A 186 14.72 -15.87 2.74
CA LYS A 186 13.65 -15.88 3.73
C LYS A 186 12.26 -15.67 3.15
N TRP A 187 12.10 -15.56 1.83
CA TRP A 187 10.79 -15.23 1.22
C TRP A 187 9.74 -16.33 1.35
N GLY A 188 10.13 -17.53 1.78
CA GLY A 188 9.27 -18.71 1.82
C GLY A 188 8.85 -19.13 0.40
N ASP A 189 8.31 -20.34 0.27
CA ASP A 189 7.83 -20.87 -1.02
C ASP A 189 6.50 -20.23 -1.50
N GLN A 190 6.08 -19.11 -0.89
CA GLN A 190 4.83 -18.42 -1.19
C GLN A 190 5.04 -17.49 -2.40
N GLU A 191 4.81 -18.08 -3.57
CA GLU A 191 4.51 -17.55 -4.91
C GLU A 191 5.10 -16.17 -5.27
N THR A 192 6.12 -16.23 -6.14
CA THR A 192 6.49 -15.18 -7.11
C THR A 192 5.36 -14.87 -8.07
#